data_AF-D7A843-F1
#
_entry.id   AF-D7A843-F1
#
_cell.length_a   1.000
_cell.length_b   1.000
_cell.length_c   1.000
_cell.angle_alpha   90.00
_cell.angle_beta   90.00
_cell.angle_gamma   90.00
#
_symmetry.space_group_name_H-M   'P 1'
#
loop_
_entity.id
_entity.type
_entity.pdbx_description
1 polymer ?
#
loop_
_entity_poly.entity_id
_entity_poly.type
_entity_poly.pdbx_seq_one_letter_code
_entity_poly.pdbx_strand_id
1 'polypeptide(L)'
;MAESDALHAALVLVKDPVSVRKLQRAELPGGIPAVLAIAIGEEAALAEVQAYTGRSRAALTEAAGFFVEQVLLDHDADSYRVLGGSRRSTHEELRHNMALLMRWLHPDLQALRNHAAADREVFSSRVTRAWEDLKNDERRRAYDRLNPPATSSNGGTRKSARAPAKTGTAKPGIAKTGSANGASKGRRPGSAPKPASLRTRPRFVIGSRRSVGGSFWMRLIDLFRRSP
;
A
#
# COMPACT_ATOMS: atom_id res chain seq x y z
N MET A 1 25.82 6.89 2.74
CA MET A 1 25.09 6.88 1.44
C MET A 1 23.67 6.32 1.55
N ALA A 2 23.30 5.51 2.56
CA ALA A 2 21.95 4.96 2.69
C ALA A 2 20.88 5.99 3.11
N GLU A 3 21.26 7.06 3.82
CA GLU A 3 20.33 8.05 4.37
C GLU A 3 19.60 8.87 3.30
N SER A 4 20.17 8.99 2.11
CA SER A 4 19.63 9.79 1.00
C SER A 4 18.75 8.98 0.04
N ASP A 5 18.70 7.66 0.13
CA ASP A 5 18.06 6.81 -0.89
C ASP A 5 16.53 6.87 -0.81
N ALA A 6 15.95 6.72 0.38
CA ALA A 6 14.51 6.85 0.56
C ALA A 6 13.99 8.24 0.22
N LEU A 7 14.74 9.28 0.57
CA LEU A 7 14.38 10.65 0.22
C LEU A 7 14.47 10.88 -1.30
N HIS A 8 15.52 10.39 -1.95
CA HIS A 8 15.63 10.48 -3.40
C HIS A 8 14.44 9.75 -4.07
N ALA A 9 14.09 8.57 -3.58
CA ALA A 9 12.90 7.85 -4.03
C ALA A 9 11.61 8.67 -3.82
N ALA A 10 11.45 9.32 -2.67
CA ALA A 10 10.31 10.20 -2.40
C ALA A 10 10.23 11.38 -3.39
N LEU A 11 11.35 12.03 -3.68
CA LEU A 11 11.42 13.13 -4.65
C LEU A 11 11.14 12.68 -6.08
N VAL A 12 11.59 11.47 -6.46
CA VAL A 12 11.30 10.87 -7.76
C VAL A 12 9.81 10.54 -7.88
N LEU A 13 9.20 9.97 -6.84
CA LEU A 13 7.80 9.56 -6.85
C LEU A 13 6.82 10.70 -7.07
N VAL A 14 7.11 11.89 -6.55
CA VAL A 14 6.27 13.08 -6.83
C VAL A 14 6.27 13.43 -8.32
N LYS A 15 7.39 13.20 -9.03
CA LYS A 15 7.51 13.46 -10.46
C LYS A 15 7.01 12.30 -11.33
N ASP A 16 7.11 11.08 -10.83
CA ASP A 16 6.67 9.86 -11.49
C ASP A 16 5.82 8.97 -10.56
N PRO A 17 4.52 9.27 -10.41
CA PRO A 17 3.62 8.48 -9.57
C PRO A 17 3.41 7.05 -10.10
N VAL A 18 3.68 6.78 -11.37
CA VAL A 18 3.52 5.43 -11.95
C VAL A 18 4.52 4.45 -11.35
N SER A 19 5.67 4.95 -10.89
CA SER A 19 6.70 4.18 -10.21
C SER A 19 6.33 3.71 -8.79
N VAL A 20 5.22 4.18 -8.20
CA VAL A 20 4.75 3.74 -6.85
C VAL A 20 4.67 2.22 -6.76
N ARG A 21 4.02 1.56 -7.73
CA ARG A 21 3.83 0.10 -7.71
C ARG A 21 5.14 -0.68 -7.75
N LYS A 22 6.14 -0.15 -8.44
CA LYS A 22 7.48 -0.76 -8.48
C LYS A 22 8.12 -0.66 -7.10
N LEU A 23 8.03 0.51 -6.46
CA LEU A 23 8.65 0.72 -5.16
C LEU A 23 7.95 -0.06 -4.04
N GLN A 24 6.63 -0.15 -4.06
CA GLN A 24 5.83 -0.97 -3.11
C GLN A 24 6.28 -2.44 -3.08
N ARG A 25 6.74 -2.97 -4.21
CA ARG A 25 7.19 -4.38 -4.33
C ARG A 25 8.68 -4.58 -4.13
N ALA A 26 9.47 -3.50 -4.21
CA ALA A 26 10.90 -3.55 -3.98
C ALA A 26 11.20 -3.56 -2.48
N GLU A 27 12.43 -3.92 -2.10
CA GLU A 27 12.90 -3.70 -0.73
C GLU A 27 12.81 -2.22 -0.36
N LEU A 28 12.59 -1.93 0.92
CA LEU A 28 12.54 -0.55 1.37
C LEU A 28 13.92 0.10 1.22
N PRO A 29 14.00 1.30 0.62
CA PRO A 29 15.25 2.04 0.54
C PRO A 29 15.73 2.44 1.94
N GLY A 30 17.03 2.60 2.09
CA GLY A 30 17.62 3.10 3.34
C GLY A 30 17.20 4.54 3.64
N GLY A 31 17.31 4.96 4.91
CA GLY A 31 17.03 6.35 5.31
C GLY A 31 15.56 6.67 5.59
N ILE A 32 14.73 5.66 5.89
CA ILE A 32 13.32 5.86 6.26
C ILE A 32 13.13 6.80 7.47
N PRO A 33 13.93 6.74 8.56
CA PRO A 33 13.78 7.68 9.67
C PRO A 33 13.90 9.15 9.25
N ALA A 34 14.83 9.45 8.34
CA ALA A 34 15.00 10.81 7.80
C ALA A 34 13.78 11.26 6.98
N VAL A 35 13.21 10.38 6.13
CA VAL A 35 11.96 10.68 5.42
C VAL A 35 10.81 10.95 6.39
N LEU A 36 10.69 10.16 7.46
CA LEU A 36 9.67 10.36 8.48
C LEU A 36 9.86 11.67 9.25
N ALA A 37 11.10 12.04 9.60
CA ALA A 37 11.45 13.31 10.23
C ALA A 37 11.17 14.53 9.33
N ILE A 38 11.42 14.39 8.02
CA ILE A 38 11.03 15.42 7.03
C ILE A 38 9.51 15.50 6.92
N ALA A 39 8.80 14.37 6.91
CA ALA A 39 7.34 14.33 6.72
C ALA A 39 6.59 15.10 7.83
N ILE A 40 7.09 15.08 9.06
CA ILE A 40 6.55 15.83 10.21
C ILE A 40 7.02 17.29 10.28
N GLY A 41 7.96 17.69 9.42
CA GLY A 41 8.51 19.05 9.39
C GLY A 41 9.61 19.33 10.42
N GLU A 42 10.44 18.34 10.77
CA GLU A 42 11.54 18.55 11.69
C GLU A 42 12.60 19.49 11.11
N GLU A 43 12.86 20.58 11.82
CA GLU A 43 13.65 21.72 11.32
C GLU A 43 15.09 21.33 10.97
N ALA A 44 15.74 20.52 11.82
CA ALA A 44 17.11 20.07 11.59
C ALA A 44 17.21 19.20 10.33
N ALA A 45 16.31 18.20 10.19
CA ALA A 45 16.25 17.34 9.02
C ALA A 45 15.95 18.13 7.73
N LEU A 46 15.01 19.09 7.80
CA LEU A 46 14.69 19.96 6.67
C LEU A 46 15.85 20.85 6.25
N ALA A 47 16.56 21.45 7.21
CA ALA A 47 17.68 22.35 6.94
C ALA A 47 18.85 21.61 6.26
N GLU A 48 19.19 20.42 6.77
CA GLU A 48 20.21 19.56 6.17
C GLU A 48 19.85 19.20 4.73
N VAL A 49 18.62 18.74 4.51
CA VAL A 49 18.14 18.29 3.19
C VAL A 49 18.06 19.44 2.20
N GLN A 50 17.57 20.58 2.63
CA GLN A 50 17.48 21.78 1.79
C GLN A 50 18.87 22.23 1.33
N ALA A 51 19.89 22.12 2.19
CA ALA A 51 21.25 22.55 1.87
C ALA A 51 21.85 21.79 0.67
N TYR A 52 21.58 20.49 0.52
CA TYR A 52 22.12 19.70 -0.60
C TYR A 52 21.13 19.49 -1.75
N THR A 53 19.82 19.55 -1.54
CA THR A 53 18.82 19.36 -2.62
C THR A 53 18.40 20.66 -3.31
N GLY A 54 18.55 21.81 -2.63
CA GLY A 54 18.02 23.10 -3.07
C GLY A 54 16.50 23.17 -3.15
N ARG A 55 15.77 22.20 -2.59
CA ARG A 55 14.30 22.13 -2.61
C ARG A 55 13.70 22.93 -1.47
N SER A 56 12.52 23.51 -1.69
CA SER A 56 11.79 24.19 -0.61
C SER A 56 11.32 23.19 0.45
N ARG A 57 11.21 23.65 1.70
CA ARG A 57 10.69 22.83 2.81
C ARG A 57 9.33 22.22 2.49
N ALA A 58 8.43 23.00 1.91
CA ALA A 58 7.11 22.54 1.48
C ALA A 58 7.21 21.34 0.53
N ALA A 59 8.03 21.44 -0.53
CA ALA A 59 8.23 20.35 -1.48
C ALA A 59 8.85 19.10 -0.83
N LEU A 60 9.76 19.27 0.12
CA LEU A 60 10.35 18.17 0.88
C LEU A 60 9.30 17.46 1.75
N THR A 61 8.52 18.21 2.52
CA THR A 61 7.46 17.66 3.39
C THR A 61 6.33 17.00 2.61
N GLU A 62 6.02 17.52 1.41
CA GLU A 62 5.03 16.95 0.49
C GLU A 62 5.54 15.62 -0.08
N ALA A 63 6.77 15.60 -0.61
CA ALA A 63 7.37 14.39 -1.15
C ALA A 63 7.49 13.28 -0.10
N ALA A 64 7.95 13.63 1.10
CA ALA A 64 8.04 12.70 2.21
C ALA A 64 6.66 12.17 2.63
N GLY A 65 5.65 13.05 2.73
CA GLY A 65 4.28 12.65 3.02
C GLY A 65 3.69 11.70 1.98
N PHE A 66 3.88 12.01 0.69
CA PHE A 66 3.45 11.15 -0.41
C PHE A 66 4.13 9.78 -0.36
N PHE A 67 5.43 9.72 -0.09
CA PHE A 67 6.12 8.45 0.11
C PHE A 67 5.51 7.63 1.26
N VAL A 68 5.27 8.26 2.41
CA VAL A 68 4.67 7.57 3.56
C VAL A 68 3.31 6.97 3.19
N GLU A 69 2.43 7.75 2.58
CA GLU A 69 1.10 7.28 2.17
C GLU A 69 1.16 6.15 1.15
N GLN A 70 1.90 6.37 0.07
CA GLN A 70 1.84 5.49 -1.09
C GLN A 70 2.73 4.26 -0.96
N VAL A 71 3.77 4.30 -0.15
CA VAL A 71 4.81 3.27 -0.09
C VAL A 71 4.79 2.51 1.23
N LEU A 72 4.70 3.22 2.36
CA LEU A 72 4.69 2.60 3.68
C LEU A 72 3.28 2.15 4.07
N LEU A 73 2.28 2.98 3.79
CA LEU A 73 0.90 2.77 4.22
C LEU A 73 0.01 2.17 3.13
N ASP A 74 0.61 1.58 2.10
CA ASP A 74 -0.10 0.79 1.11
C ASP A 74 -0.90 -0.35 1.75
N HIS A 75 -2.00 -0.73 1.11
CA HIS A 75 -2.90 -1.78 1.62
C HIS A 75 -2.31 -3.18 1.66
N ASP A 76 -1.35 -3.48 0.79
CA ASP A 76 -0.68 -4.77 0.74
C ASP A 76 0.65 -4.76 1.51
N ALA A 77 1.00 -3.64 2.16
CA ALA A 77 2.24 -3.52 2.94
C ALA A 77 2.21 -4.44 4.17
N ASP A 78 3.29 -5.19 4.36
CA ASP A 78 3.49 -5.98 5.57
C ASP A 78 3.79 -5.08 6.79
N SER A 79 3.72 -5.65 8.00
CA SER A 79 3.86 -4.90 9.25
C SER A 79 5.26 -4.29 9.41
N TYR A 80 6.30 -4.88 8.80
CA TYR A 80 7.63 -4.27 8.80
C TYR A 80 7.66 -3.03 7.91
N ARG A 81 7.09 -3.14 6.72
CA ARG A 81 7.02 -2.05 5.76
C ARG A 81 6.18 -0.89 6.27
N VAL A 82 5.05 -1.17 6.90
CA VAL A 82 4.21 -0.14 7.54
C VAL A 82 4.99 0.63 8.59
N LEU A 83 5.86 -0.03 9.37
CA LEU A 83 6.74 0.60 10.35
C LEU A 83 8.05 1.14 9.75
N GLY A 84 8.18 1.17 8.42
CA GLY A 84 9.36 1.72 7.76
C GLY A 84 10.65 0.93 7.98
N GLY A 85 10.55 -0.37 8.26
CA GLY A 85 11.69 -1.24 8.54
C GLY A 85 11.66 -2.55 7.78
N SER A 86 12.57 -3.45 8.15
CA SER A 86 12.66 -4.81 7.60
C SER A 86 12.64 -5.83 8.73
N ARG A 87 12.62 -7.12 8.37
CA ARG A 87 12.81 -8.21 9.34
C ARG A 87 14.13 -8.12 10.11
N ARG A 88 15.13 -7.44 9.55
CA ARG A 88 16.44 -7.20 10.19
C ARG A 88 16.44 -5.98 11.10
N SER A 89 15.41 -5.14 11.06
CA SER A 89 15.34 -3.93 11.89
C SER A 89 15.24 -4.29 13.36
N THR A 90 15.90 -3.51 14.20
CA THR A 90 15.85 -3.69 15.65
C THR A 90 14.48 -3.28 16.20
N HIS A 91 14.16 -3.71 17.42
CA HIS A 91 12.92 -3.27 18.07
C HIS A 91 12.91 -1.74 18.28
N GLU A 92 14.06 -1.16 18.62
CA GLU A 92 14.23 0.29 18.83
C GLU A 92 14.01 1.09 17.54
N GLU A 93 14.54 0.63 16.40
CA GLU A 93 14.30 1.26 15.10
C GLU A 93 12.82 1.27 14.73
N LEU A 94 12.13 0.12 14.88
CA LEU A 94 10.70 0.01 14.59
C LEU A 94 9.87 0.88 15.54
N ARG A 95 10.27 0.95 16.82
CA ARG A 95 9.64 1.80 17.84
C ARG A 95 9.80 3.29 17.51
N HIS A 96 10.99 3.69 17.10
CA HIS A 96 11.31 5.06 16.71
C HIS A 96 10.45 5.48 15.49
N ASN A 97 10.43 4.66 14.44
CA ASN A 97 9.63 4.92 13.25
C ASN A 97 8.13 4.98 13.56
N MET A 98 7.63 4.07 14.40
CA MET A 98 6.26 4.09 14.89
C MET A 98 5.90 5.44 15.54
N ALA A 99 6.77 5.97 16.41
CA ALA A 99 6.54 7.25 17.06
C ALA A 99 6.48 8.41 16.05
N LEU A 100 7.37 8.42 15.04
CA LEU A 100 7.35 9.40 13.97
C LEU A 100 6.07 9.32 13.12
N LEU A 101 5.65 8.11 12.75
CA LEU A 101 4.41 7.87 11.99
C LEU A 101 3.17 8.34 12.75
N MET A 102 3.08 8.04 14.05
CA MET A 102 1.95 8.49 14.87
C MET A 102 1.94 10.01 15.04
N ARG A 103 3.12 10.63 15.21
CA ARG A 103 3.24 12.10 15.20
C ARG A 103 2.76 12.67 13.88
N TRP A 104 3.17 12.10 12.74
CA TRP A 104 2.76 12.52 11.40
C TRP A 104 1.25 12.39 11.16
N LEU A 105 0.61 11.35 11.70
CA LEU A 105 -0.84 11.11 11.58
C LEU A 105 -1.69 11.97 12.54
N HIS A 106 -1.07 12.70 13.46
CA HIS A 106 -1.77 13.47 14.48
C HIS A 106 -2.63 14.61 13.88
N PRO A 107 -3.88 14.82 14.34
CA PRO A 107 -4.78 15.86 13.81
C PRO A 107 -4.22 17.28 13.91
N ASP A 108 -3.38 17.59 14.91
CA ASP A 108 -2.80 18.93 15.04
C ASP A 108 -1.87 19.29 13.87
N LEU A 109 -1.10 18.32 13.34
CA LEU A 109 -0.30 18.53 12.13
C LEU A 109 -1.18 18.61 10.87
N GLN A 110 -2.41 18.09 10.92
CA GLN A 110 -3.37 18.17 9.80
C GLN A 110 -4.05 19.54 9.71
N ALA A 111 -4.29 20.22 10.84
CA ALA A 111 -4.82 21.59 10.82
C ALA A 111 -3.91 22.55 10.03
N LEU A 112 -2.62 22.22 9.91
CA LEU A 112 -1.61 22.95 9.13
C LEU A 112 -1.50 22.49 7.67
N ARG A 113 -2.06 21.32 7.31
CA ARG A 113 -1.89 20.65 6.01
C ARG A 113 -3.27 20.27 5.47
N ASN A 114 -3.81 21.06 4.55
CA ASN A 114 -5.14 20.95 3.93
C ASN A 114 -5.41 19.62 3.15
N HIS A 115 -5.23 18.46 3.77
CA HIS A 115 -5.49 17.13 3.22
C HIS A 115 -6.71 16.49 3.89
N ALA A 116 -7.44 15.66 3.13
CA ALA A 116 -8.68 15.03 3.56
C ALA A 116 -8.48 14.12 4.79
N ALA A 117 -9.17 14.44 5.88
CA ALA A 117 -9.09 13.75 7.16
C ALA A 117 -9.51 12.26 7.13
N ALA A 118 -10.24 11.82 6.09
CA ALA A 118 -10.87 10.49 6.03
C ALA A 118 -9.86 9.32 6.00
N ASP A 119 -8.71 9.48 5.32
CA ASP A 119 -7.76 8.38 5.16
C ASP A 119 -6.85 8.19 6.39
N ARG A 120 -6.79 9.16 7.29
CA ARG A 120 -5.86 9.15 8.43
C ARG A 120 -6.23 8.19 9.54
N GLU A 121 -7.52 7.99 9.80
CA GLU A 121 -7.97 6.97 10.75
C GLU A 121 -7.64 5.55 10.24
N VAL A 122 -7.76 5.33 8.93
CA VAL A 122 -7.36 4.07 8.29
C VAL A 122 -5.86 3.85 8.45
N PHE A 123 -5.06 4.89 8.20
CA PHE A 123 -3.61 4.84 8.36
C PHE A 123 -3.16 4.63 9.80
N SER A 124 -3.74 5.33 10.78
CA SER A 124 -3.39 5.14 12.19
C SER A 124 -3.74 3.76 12.70
N SER A 125 -4.86 3.20 12.24
CA SER A 125 -5.25 1.81 12.52
C SER A 125 -4.25 0.80 11.95
N ARG A 126 -3.75 1.02 10.73
CA ARG A 126 -2.71 0.17 10.10
C ARG A 126 -1.40 0.22 10.87
N VAL A 127 -0.93 1.42 11.20
CA VAL A 127 0.30 1.64 11.96
C VAL A 127 0.21 1.00 13.35
N THR A 128 -0.93 1.17 14.04
CA THR A 128 -1.18 0.54 15.35
C THR A 128 -1.19 -0.98 15.25
N ARG A 129 -1.86 -1.55 14.23
CA ARG A 129 -1.88 -3.00 14.00
C ARG A 129 -0.49 -3.56 13.73
N ALA A 130 0.29 -2.88 12.87
CA ALA A 130 1.65 -3.28 12.56
C ALA A 130 2.56 -3.26 13.81
N TRP A 131 2.41 -2.25 14.66
CA TRP A 131 3.09 -2.20 15.95
C TRP A 131 2.67 -3.36 16.86
N GLU A 132 1.37 -3.64 16.97
CA GLU A 132 0.87 -4.78 17.74
C GLU A 132 1.43 -6.10 17.24
N ASP A 133 1.67 -6.28 15.95
CA ASP A 133 2.29 -7.50 15.41
C ASP A 133 3.78 -7.65 15.82
N LEU A 134 4.51 -6.55 16.02
CA LEU A 134 5.98 -6.53 16.10
C LEU A 134 6.55 -6.02 17.43
N LYS A 135 5.72 -5.56 18.37
CA LYS A 135 6.14 -4.88 19.60
C LYS A 135 6.91 -5.71 20.62
N ASN A 136 7.02 -7.02 20.43
CA ASN A 136 7.89 -7.87 21.24
C ASN A 136 8.31 -9.11 20.44
N ASP A 137 9.36 -9.79 20.90
CA ASP A 137 9.95 -10.91 20.17
C ASP A 137 8.99 -12.07 19.95
N GLU A 138 8.11 -12.35 20.91
CA GLU A 138 7.13 -13.43 20.78
C GLU A 138 6.13 -13.14 19.65
N ARG A 139 5.57 -11.93 19.63
CA ARG A 139 4.61 -11.50 18.60
C ARG A 139 5.29 -11.37 17.25
N ARG A 140 6.51 -10.85 17.21
CA ARG A 140 7.34 -10.80 16.01
C ARG A 140 7.56 -12.18 15.41
N ARG A 141 7.94 -13.17 16.22
CA ARG A 141 8.10 -14.57 15.79
C ARG A 141 6.78 -15.19 15.32
N ALA A 142 5.67 -14.88 16.00
CA ALA A 142 4.34 -15.35 15.58
C ALA A 142 3.93 -14.76 14.23
N TYR A 143 4.18 -13.47 14.05
CA TYR A 143 3.96 -12.76 12.80
C TYR A 143 4.80 -13.35 11.66
N ASP A 144 6.10 -13.60 11.90
CA ASP A 144 7.00 -14.18 10.90
C ASP A 144 6.60 -15.59 10.46
N ARG A 145 6.01 -16.40 11.37
CA ARG A 145 5.47 -17.73 11.02
C ARG A 145 4.26 -17.64 10.10
N LEU A 146 3.38 -16.65 10.32
CA LEU A 146 2.18 -16.45 9.52
C LEU A 146 2.46 -15.75 8.19
N ASN A 147 3.49 -14.90 8.17
CA ASN A 147 3.94 -14.16 7.00
C ASN A 147 5.40 -14.52 6.75
N PRO A 148 5.71 -15.69 6.18
CA PRO A 148 7.08 -16.03 5.83
C PRO A 148 7.62 -14.99 4.84
N PRO A 149 8.93 -14.68 4.87
CA PRO A 149 9.52 -13.85 3.83
C PRO A 149 9.19 -14.49 2.48
N ALA A 150 8.93 -13.68 1.47
CA ALA A 150 8.88 -14.16 0.09
C ALA A 150 10.27 -14.66 -0.27
N THR A 151 10.60 -15.89 0.16
CA THR A 151 11.74 -16.63 -0.33
C THR A 151 11.62 -16.56 -1.83
N SER A 152 12.63 -15.97 -2.46
CA SER A 152 12.77 -15.86 -3.91
C SER A 152 12.13 -17.10 -4.51
N SER A 153 10.99 -16.93 -5.18
CA SER A 153 10.36 -17.99 -5.93
C SER A 153 11.34 -18.31 -7.04
N ASN A 154 12.31 -19.14 -6.67
CA ASN A 154 13.33 -19.72 -7.51
C ASN A 154 12.56 -20.24 -8.71
N GLY A 155 12.88 -19.68 -9.88
CA GLY A 155 12.12 -19.85 -11.09
C GLY A 155 11.73 -21.31 -11.22
N GLY A 156 10.46 -21.59 -11.00
CA GLY A 156 9.85 -22.81 -11.46
C GLY A 156 9.98 -22.74 -12.97
N THR A 157 11.11 -23.21 -13.49
CA THR A 157 11.23 -23.73 -14.83
C THR A 157 10.07 -24.70 -14.95
N ARG A 158 8.95 -24.20 -15.46
CA ARG A 158 8.01 -25.02 -16.20
C ARG A 158 8.88 -25.60 -17.30
N LYS A 159 9.48 -26.75 -17.03
CA LYS A 159 9.86 -27.72 -18.05
C LYS A 159 8.53 -28.04 -18.74
N SER A 160 8.18 -27.17 -19.70
CA SER A 160 7.33 -27.54 -20.80
C SER A 160 8.07 -28.70 -21.45
N ALA A 161 7.67 -29.91 -21.07
CA ALA A 161 8.01 -31.11 -21.77
C ALA A 161 7.42 -30.94 -23.18
N ARG A 162 8.17 -30.25 -24.04
CA ARG A 162 7.95 -30.21 -25.47
C ARG A 162 8.24 -31.61 -25.96
N ALA A 163 7.17 -32.40 -26.08
CA ALA A 163 7.21 -33.69 -26.74
C ALA A 163 7.84 -33.52 -28.14
N PRO A 164 8.75 -34.40 -28.55
CA PRO A 164 9.40 -34.30 -29.86
C PRO A 164 8.38 -34.63 -30.96
N ALA A 165 8.38 -33.76 -31.97
CA ALA A 165 7.64 -33.92 -33.22
C ALA A 165 8.00 -35.24 -33.90
N LYS A 166 6.98 -36.04 -34.24
CA LYS A 166 7.11 -37.13 -35.21
C LYS A 166 6.65 -36.66 -36.57
N THR A 167 7.58 -36.78 -37.49
CA THR A 167 7.54 -36.49 -38.92
C THR A 167 6.68 -37.50 -39.67
N GLY A 168 5.84 -37.00 -40.59
CA GLY A 168 5.57 -37.61 -41.90
C GLY A 168 4.47 -38.65 -42.01
N THR A 169 3.40 -38.31 -42.75
CA THR A 169 3.17 -38.86 -44.11
C THR A 169 2.01 -38.13 -44.79
N ALA A 170 2.27 -37.65 -46.01
CA ALA A 170 1.28 -37.19 -47.00
C ALA A 170 0.43 -38.39 -47.46
N LYS A 171 -0.79 -38.25 -48.01
CA LYS A 171 -1.12 -37.81 -49.40
C LYS A 171 -2.67 -37.95 -49.63
N PRO A 172 -3.26 -37.72 -50.82
CA PRO A 172 -4.24 -36.65 -51.05
C PRO A 172 -5.62 -37.10 -51.61
N GLY A 173 -6.55 -36.14 -51.78
CA GLY A 173 -7.35 -36.05 -53.02
C GLY A 173 -8.88 -35.96 -52.92
N ILE A 174 -9.41 -35.05 -53.76
CA ILE A 174 -10.68 -35.11 -54.53
C ILE A 174 -11.90 -34.31 -54.00
N ALA A 175 -11.97 -33.06 -54.51
CA ALA A 175 -13.02 -32.46 -55.35
C ALA A 175 -14.48 -32.23 -54.88
N LYS A 176 -14.93 -30.98 -55.16
CA LYS A 176 -16.22 -30.52 -55.78
C LYS A 176 -17.52 -30.91 -55.05
N THR A 177 -18.61 -30.15 -54.93
CA THR A 177 -19.34 -29.11 -55.69
C THR A 177 -20.41 -28.60 -54.71
N GLY A 178 -20.80 -27.32 -54.64
CA GLY A 178 -21.81 -26.73 -55.51
C GLY A 178 -23.25 -26.77 -54.91
N SER A 179 -23.92 -25.61 -54.93
CA SER A 179 -25.38 -25.41 -54.99
C SER A 179 -26.22 -25.25 -53.70
N ALA A 180 -26.49 -23.96 -53.40
CA ALA A 180 -27.81 -23.29 -53.43
C ALA A 180 -29.04 -23.79 -52.64
N ASN A 181 -29.71 -22.77 -52.08
CA ASN A 181 -31.16 -22.52 -51.97
C ASN A 181 -31.93 -22.76 -50.65
N GLY A 182 -32.77 -21.76 -50.34
CA GLY A 182 -34.00 -21.86 -49.54
C GLY A 182 -33.91 -21.15 -48.18
N ALA A 183 -34.22 -19.85 -48.02
CA ALA A 183 -35.53 -19.18 -48.08
C ALA A 183 -36.57 -19.72 -47.07
N SER A 184 -36.85 -18.94 -46.01
CA SER A 184 -38.18 -18.67 -45.40
C SER A 184 -37.99 -17.97 -44.03
N LYS A 185 -38.43 -16.72 -43.83
CA LYS A 185 -39.78 -16.22 -43.47
C LYS A 185 -40.21 -16.52 -42.02
N GLY A 186 -40.49 -15.46 -41.25
CA GLY A 186 -41.32 -15.49 -40.03
C GLY A 186 -40.91 -14.44 -38.98
N ARG A 187 -41.30 -13.16 -39.12
CA ARG A 187 -42.37 -12.48 -38.35
C ARG A 187 -42.27 -12.58 -36.80
N ARG A 188 -41.75 -11.50 -36.17
CA ARG A 188 -42.44 -10.49 -35.29
C ARG A 188 -43.54 -10.98 -34.29
N PRO A 189 -43.90 -10.17 -33.25
CA PRO A 189 -43.17 -9.64 -32.10
C PRO A 189 -44.02 -9.77 -30.79
N GLY A 190 -43.61 -9.16 -29.68
CA GLY A 190 -44.44 -8.96 -28.47
C GLY A 190 -43.96 -9.80 -27.28
N SER A 191 -44.07 -9.40 -26.01
CA SER A 191 -44.64 -8.21 -25.37
C SER A 191 -44.06 -8.18 -23.95
N ALA A 192 -43.81 -6.98 -23.41
CA ALA A 192 -43.76 -6.77 -21.97
C ALA A 192 -45.21 -6.73 -21.42
N PRO A 193 -45.46 -7.04 -20.13
CA PRO A 193 -45.37 -5.99 -19.10
C PRO A 193 -44.91 -6.44 -17.68
N LYS A 194 -44.60 -5.43 -16.84
CA LYS A 194 -44.36 -5.41 -15.37
C LYS A 194 -45.62 -5.83 -14.55
N PRO A 195 -45.75 -5.80 -13.18
CA PRO A 195 -44.90 -5.18 -12.12
C PRO A 195 -44.86 -5.89 -10.72
N ALA A 196 -44.31 -5.17 -9.72
CA ALA A 196 -44.50 -5.30 -8.25
C ALA A 196 -43.71 -6.43 -7.56
N SER A 197 -43.18 -6.34 -6.34
CA SER A 197 -43.04 -5.31 -5.28
C SER A 197 -42.09 -5.92 -4.23
N LEU A 198 -41.84 -5.20 -3.11
CA LEU A 198 -41.25 -5.67 -1.85
C LEU A 198 -39.70 -5.61 -1.75
N ARG A 199 -39.20 -4.61 -1.01
CA ARG A 199 -38.84 -4.81 0.40
C ARG A 199 -38.29 -3.52 1.01
N THR A 200 -39.10 -2.97 1.89
CA THR A 200 -38.73 -2.15 3.04
C THR A 200 -37.51 -2.76 3.75
N ARG A 201 -36.48 -1.95 4.00
CA ARG A 201 -35.42 -2.24 4.98
C ARG A 201 -35.30 -1.08 5.96
N PRO A 202 -35.22 -1.35 7.27
CA PRO A 202 -35.25 -0.34 8.31
C PRO A 202 -33.97 0.50 8.31
N ARG A 203 -34.15 1.82 8.45
CA ARG A 203 -33.10 2.77 8.83
C ARG A 203 -32.57 2.39 10.21
N PHE A 204 -31.38 1.81 10.27
CA PHE A 204 -30.61 1.76 11.50
C PHE A 204 -30.07 3.16 11.80
N VAL A 205 -30.62 3.77 12.85
CA VAL A 205 -30.07 4.95 13.50
C VAL A 205 -28.77 4.54 14.18
N ILE A 206 -27.63 4.83 13.56
CA ILE A 206 -26.34 4.76 14.26
C ILE A 206 -26.27 6.01 15.13
N GLY A 207 -26.57 5.80 16.40
CA GLY A 207 -26.34 6.76 17.46
C GLY A 207 -24.88 7.20 17.46
N SER A 208 -24.71 8.51 17.37
CA SER A 208 -23.52 9.25 17.77
C SER A 208 -23.09 8.78 19.17
N ARG A 209 -22.11 7.87 19.23
CA ARG A 209 -21.27 7.69 20.41
C ARG A 209 -20.10 8.65 20.25
N ARG A 210 -20.13 9.69 21.08
CA ARG A 210 -19.01 10.62 21.30
C ARG A 210 -17.75 9.79 21.58
N SER A 211 -16.81 9.84 20.64
CA SER A 211 -15.47 9.31 20.85
C SER A 211 -14.80 10.11 21.97
N VAL A 212 -14.24 9.40 22.92
CA VAL A 212 -13.41 9.91 24.02
C VAL A 212 -12.09 10.38 23.40
N GLY A 213 -12.12 11.51 22.70
CA GLY A 213 -10.96 12.13 22.07
C GLY A 213 -10.16 12.92 23.10
N GLY A 214 -8.98 12.42 23.46
CA GLY A 214 -8.00 13.23 24.20
C GLY A 214 -6.89 12.45 24.91
N SER A 215 -7.13 11.21 25.35
CA SER A 215 -6.19 10.56 26.30
C SER A 215 -5.36 9.40 25.75
N PHE A 216 -5.74 8.81 24.61
CA PHE A 216 -4.96 7.71 24.02
C PHE A 216 -3.69 8.23 23.34
N TRP A 217 -3.82 9.33 22.58
CA TRP A 217 -2.71 9.93 21.82
C TRP A 217 -1.62 10.53 22.71
N MET A 218 -1.98 11.20 23.81
CA MET A 218 -1.00 11.71 24.79
C MET A 218 -0.31 10.58 25.55
N ARG A 219 -1.02 9.52 25.95
CA ARG A 219 -0.39 8.35 26.60
C ARG A 219 0.54 7.61 25.66
N LEU A 220 0.19 7.54 24.36
CA LEU A 220 1.02 6.92 23.35
C LEU A 220 2.32 7.73 23.16
N ILE A 221 2.23 9.06 23.02
CA ILE A 221 3.41 9.95 22.85
C ILE A 221 4.25 10.04 24.14
N ASP A 222 3.64 10.13 25.32
CA ASP A 222 4.35 10.18 26.61
C ASP A 222 5.05 8.86 26.96
N LEU A 223 4.51 7.73 26.51
CA LEU A 223 5.20 6.42 26.59
C LEU A 223 6.50 6.41 25.76
N PHE A 224 6.66 7.33 24.80
CA PHE A 224 7.87 7.47 23.98
C PHE A 224 8.79 8.61 24.40
N ARG A 225 8.31 9.58 25.21
CA ARG A 225 9.13 10.69 25.76
C ARG A 225 9.90 10.29 27.03
N ARG A 226 9.60 9.12 27.62
CA ARG A 226 10.30 8.53 28.77
C ARG A 226 11.09 7.27 28.37
N SER A 227 12.28 7.43 27.81
CA SER A 227 13.43 6.55 28.06
C SER A 227 14.69 7.28 27.58
N PRO A 228 15.79 7.21 28.36
CA PRO A 228 17.03 7.98 28.16
C PRO A 228 17.83 7.54 26.94
#